data_AF-A0A4U6KQS2-F1
#
_entry.id   AF-A0A4U6KQS2-F1
#
_cell.length_a   1.000
_cell.length_b   1.000
_cell.length_c   1.000
_cell.angle_alpha   90.00
_cell.angle_beta   90.00
_cell.angle_gamma   90.00
#
_symmetry.space_group_name_H-M   'P 1'
#
loop_
_entity.id
_entity.type
_entity.pdbx_description
1 polymer ?
#
loop_
_entity_poly.entity_id
_entity_poly.type
_entity_poly.pdbx_seq_one_letter_code
_entity_poly.pdbx_strand_id
1 'polypeptide(L)' 'CPIHIGDNCMLAPGVHIYTATHPLDANERNSGVELGKPVTIGNNVWIGGRAVINPGVTLGDNVVVASGAVV' A
#
# COMPACT_ATOMS: atom_id res chain seq x y z
N CYS A 1 -1.01 -10.64 3.40
CA CYS A 1 0.45 -10.44 3.24
C CYS A 1 0.95 -9.41 4.25
N PRO A 2 2.25 -9.37 4.58
CA PRO A 2 2.78 -8.38 5.52
C PRO A 2 2.83 -6.97 4.93
N ILE A 3 2.76 -5.97 5.82
CA ILE A 3 3.14 -4.58 5.57
C ILE A 3 4.38 -4.33 6.43
N HIS A 4 5.51 -4.03 5.81
CA HIS A 4 6.73 -3.62 6.52
C HIS A 4 6.89 -2.10 6.42
N ILE A 5 7.10 -1.45 7.56
CA ILE A 5 7.35 -0.01 7.65
C ILE A 5 8.66 0.17 8.39
N GLY A 6 9.61 0.87 7.77
CA GLY A 6 10.90 1.20 8.35
C GLY A 6 10.83 2.29 9.42
N ASP A 7 12.00 2.72 9.87
CA ASP A 7 12.13 3.70 10.94
C ASP A 7 11.76 5.12 10.49
N ASN A 8 11.29 5.95 11.42
CA ASN A 8 10.97 7.37 11.21
C ASN A 8 9.94 7.65 10.10
N CYS A 9 9.03 6.72 9.83
CA CYS A 9 7.94 6.94 8.88
C CYS A 9 6.83 7.80 9.50
N MET A 10 6.24 8.67 8.68
CA MET A 10 5.13 9.54 9.06
C MET A 10 3.96 9.34 8.11
N LEU A 11 2.80 8.94 8.65
CA LEU A 11 1.57 8.78 7.89
C LEU A 11 0.60 9.89 8.29
N ALA A 12 0.24 10.74 7.35
CA ALA A 12 -0.76 11.78 7.57
C ALA A 12 -2.20 11.18 7.65
N PRO A 13 -3.21 11.96 8.04
CA PRO A 13 -4.57 11.45 8.21
C PRO A 13 -5.14 10.81 6.94
N GLY A 14 -5.77 9.64 7.10
CA GLY A 14 -6.50 8.94 6.05
C GLY A 14 -5.64 8.22 5.01
N VAL A 15 -4.35 7.95 5.29
CA VAL A 15 -3.52 7.08 4.45
C VAL A 15 -4.08 5.66 4.47
N HIS A 16 -4.31 5.08 3.29
CA HIS A 16 -4.75 3.70 3.14
C HIS A 16 -3.64 2.86 2.51
N ILE A 17 -3.31 1.72 3.10
CA ILE A 17 -2.33 0.77 2.59
C ILE A 17 -3.04 -0.57 2.40
N TYR A 18 -3.05 -1.08 1.18
CA TYR A 18 -3.74 -2.30 0.83
C TYR A 18 -2.75 -3.40 0.46
N THR A 19 -2.94 -4.58 1.03
CA THR A 19 -2.25 -5.81 0.57
C THR A 19 -3.20 -6.79 -0.09
N ALA A 20 -4.51 -6.68 0.14
CA ALA A 20 -5.54 -7.54 -0.45
C ALA A 20 -5.88 -7.11 -1.87
N THR A 21 -6.16 -8.08 -2.73
CA THR A 21 -6.68 -7.87 -4.09
C THR A 21 -7.45 -9.11 -4.56
N HIS A 22 -8.09 -9.03 -5.73
CA HIS A 22 -8.87 -10.13 -6.30
C HIS A 22 -8.51 -10.36 -7.76
N PRO A 23 -8.75 -11.58 -8.28
CA PRO A 23 -8.77 -11.83 -9.71
C PRO A 23 -9.66 -10.83 -10.46
N LEU A 24 -9.22 -10.44 -11.66
CA LEU A 24 -10.02 -9.58 -12.53
C LEU A 24 -11.14 -10.35 -13.23
N ASP A 25 -10.91 -11.63 -13.54
CA ASP A 25 -11.95 -12.52 -14.04
C ASP A 25 -13.10 -12.63 -13.02
N ALA A 26 -14.33 -12.49 -13.50
CA ALA A 26 -15.50 -12.42 -12.65
C ALA A 26 -15.86 -13.77 -12.02
N ASN A 27 -15.70 -14.88 -12.74
CA ASN A 27 -15.98 -16.21 -12.22
C ASN A 27 -14.96 -16.58 -11.15
N GLU A 28 -13.69 -16.28 -11.41
CA GLU A 28 -12.61 -16.53 -10.45
C GLU A 28 -12.78 -15.68 -9.18
N ARG A 29 -13.07 -14.38 -9.29
CA ARG A 29 -13.33 -13.51 -8.13
C ARG A 29 -14.54 -13.97 -7.32
N ASN A 30 -15.62 -14.38 -7.98
CA ASN A 30 -16.86 -14.82 -7.32
C ASN A 30 -16.75 -16.25 -6.76
N SER A 31 -15.68 -16.99 -7.08
CA SER A 31 -15.41 -18.30 -6.48
C SER A 31 -15.07 -18.23 -4.98
N GLY A 32 -14.81 -17.03 -4.46
CA GLY A 32 -14.34 -16.80 -3.09
C GLY A 32 -12.81 -16.79 -2.97
N VAL A 33 -12.08 -17.03 -4.07
CA VAL A 33 -10.63 -16.89 -4.09
C VAL A 33 -10.23 -15.41 -4.04
N GLU A 34 -9.20 -15.12 -3.25
CA GLU A 34 -8.59 -13.81 -3.10
C GLU A 34 -7.06 -13.91 -3.10
N LEU A 35 -6.39 -12.79 -3.31
CA LEU A 35 -4.94 -12.69 -3.43
C LEU A 35 -4.39 -11.66 -2.44
N GLY A 36 -3.12 -11.82 -2.09
CA GLY A 36 -2.37 -10.84 -1.34
C GLY A 36 -1.03 -10.53 -1.98
N LYS A 37 -0.60 -9.26 -1.93
CA LYS A 37 0.78 -8.85 -2.25
C LYS A 37 1.34 -7.99 -1.11
N PRO A 38 2.56 -8.24 -0.62
CA PRO A 38 3.14 -7.47 0.47
C PRO A 38 3.38 -6.02 0.06
N VAL A 39 3.43 -5.11 1.03
CA VAL A 39 3.87 -3.72 0.84
C VAL A 39 5.11 -3.48 1.70
N THR A 40 6.10 -2.80 1.14
CA THR A 40 7.33 -2.41 1.85
C THR A 40 7.51 -0.91 1.81
N ILE A 41 7.72 -0.29 2.97
CA ILE A 41 8.00 1.13 3.12
C ILE A 41 9.35 1.24 3.83
N GLY A 42 10.32 1.87 3.18
CA GLY A 42 11.67 2.09 3.70
C GLY A 42 11.71 3.04 4.90
N ASN A 43 12.90 3.56 5.21
CA ASN A 43 13.13 4.48 6.32
C ASN A 43 12.88 5.94 5.91
N ASN A 44 12.52 6.79 6.87
CA ASN A 44 12.33 8.24 6.68
C ASN A 44 11.29 8.61 5.60
N VAL A 45 10.23 7.80 5.46
CA VAL A 45 9.18 8.05 4.47
C VAL A 45 8.09 8.96 5.04
N TRP A 46 7.69 9.98 4.30
CA TRP A 46 6.49 10.77 4.62
C TRP A 46 5.37 10.50 3.60
N ILE A 47 4.24 9.99 4.08
CA ILE A 47 3.06 9.73 3.27
C ILE A 47 2.01 10.81 3.56
N GLY A 48 1.77 11.66 2.57
CA GLY A 48 0.80 12.76 2.61
C GLY A 48 -0.64 12.27 2.80
N GLY A 49 -1.49 13.15 3.31
CA GLY A 49 -2.85 12.79 3.74
C GLY A 49 -3.69 12.22 2.60
N ARG A 50 -4.52 11.22 2.93
CA ARG A 50 -5.40 10.54 1.96
C ARG A 50 -4.70 9.85 0.79
N ALA A 51 -3.39 9.59 0.86
CA ALA A 51 -2.73 8.77 -0.14
C ALA A 51 -3.15 7.28 -0.04
N VAL A 52 -3.15 6.59 -1.17
CA VAL A 52 -3.46 5.16 -1.29
C VAL A 52 -2.24 4.42 -1.81
N ILE A 53 -1.78 3.40 -1.08
CA ILE A 53 -0.65 2.53 -1.46
C ILE A 53 -1.20 1.14 -1.82
N ASN A 54 -1.05 0.74 -3.09
CA ASN A 54 -1.62 -0.51 -3.62
C ASN A 54 -0.81 -1.78 -3.26
N PRO A 55 -1.42 -2.97 -3.41
CA PRO A 55 -0.77 -4.24 -3.16
C PRO A 55 0.49 -4.46 -4.01
N GLY A 56 1.61 -4.80 -3.37
CA GLY A 56 2.87 -5.08 -4.05
C GLY A 56 3.82 -3.88 -4.16
N VAL A 57 3.39 -2.68 -3.73
CA VAL A 57 4.22 -1.47 -3.81
C VAL A 57 5.41 -1.55 -2.85
N THR A 58 6.55 -1.03 -3.32
CA THR A 58 7.73 -0.75 -2.49
C THR A 58 8.05 0.74 -2.56
N LEU A 59 8.02 1.43 -1.41
CA LEU A 59 8.56 2.78 -1.26
C LEU A 59 9.97 2.66 -0.69
N GLY A 60 10.96 3.25 -1.37
CA GLY A 60 12.35 3.29 -0.90
C GLY A 60 12.55 4.24 0.28
N ASP A 61 13.79 4.31 0.76
CA ASP A 61 14.19 5.25 1.81
C ASP A 61 14.06 6.72 1.37
N ASN A 62 13.73 7.61 2.30
CA ASN A 62 13.65 9.06 2.11
C ASN A 62 12.61 9.52 1.06
N VAL A 63 11.60 8.70 0.78
CA VAL A 63 10.51 9.03 -0.15
C VAL A 63 9.48 9.96 0.50
N VAL A 64 8.96 10.91 -0.28
CA VAL A 64 7.77 11.69 0.07
C VAL A 64 6.66 11.38 -0.93
N VAL A 65 5.51 10.94 -0.43
CA VAL A 65 4.29 10.73 -1.23
C VAL A 65 3.38 11.93 -1.01
N ALA A 66 3.01 12.64 -2.08
CA ALA A 66 2.11 13.78 -2.00
C ALA A 66 0.72 13.39 -1.49
N SER A 67 -0.01 14.33 -0.87
CA SER A 67 -1.38 14.09 -0.41
C SER A 67 -2.30 13.72 -1.58
N GLY A 68 -3.17 12.72 -1.37
CA GLY A 68 -4.12 12.24 -2.38
C GLY A 68 -3.49 11.42 -3.52
N ALA A 69 -2.19 11.12 -3.46
CA ALA A 69 -1.56 10.26 -4.46
C ALA A 69 -2.12 8.83 -4.41
N VAL A 70 -2.22 8.20 -5.58
CA VAL A 70 -2.51 6.77 -5.73
C VAL A 70 -1.25 6.12 -6.28
N VAL A 71 -0.58 5.35 -5.44
CA VAL A 71 0.70 4.69 -5.71
C VAL A 71 0.46 3.22 -6.01
#